data_AF-A0A355BWA3-F1
#
_entry.id   AF-A0A355BWA3-F1
#
_cell.length_a   1.000
_cell.length_b   1.000
_cell.length_c   1.000
_cell.angle_alpha   90.00
_cell.angle_beta   90.00
_cell.angle_gamma   90.00
#
_symmetry.space_group_name_H-M   'P 1'
#
loop_
_entity.id
_entity.type
_entity.pdbx_description
1 polymer ?
#
loop_
_entity_poly.entity_id
_entity_poly.type
_entity_poly.pdbx_seq_one_letter_code
_entity_poly.pdbx_strand_id
1 'polypeptide(L)'
;MTPASSSDRRGALFAYIDSVLSIPAPAPAAALAAVLSARYPGAAIFLYGSGISVSASEDPAAILFDFYVIAPDYESAIGNRAERFAARALAPNVYYLEAETPLGSLRAKYALLSVPALERFVSRRTFHSYFWARFAQPMRLVACPASLRARMTGAVGAAAETFLGRARGLAPGGDWRAVWLAAMNASYRAELRAEGGGRAEKLIDAYGEWPRRLYDLAAPQGPGERRARLAWRLRAVEGGFLSVAR
;
A
#
# COMPACT_ATOMS: atom_id res chain seq x y z
N MET A 1 -28.08 -6.64 -20.48
CA MET A 1 -26.79 -5.98 -20.19
C MET A 1 -25.67 -6.93 -20.57
N THR A 2 -24.95 -6.63 -21.66
CA THR A 2 -23.76 -7.39 -22.05
C THR A 2 -22.67 -7.17 -21.00
N PRO A 3 -22.01 -8.21 -20.47
CA PRO A 3 -20.93 -8.01 -19.51
C PRO A 3 -19.82 -7.18 -20.16
N ALA A 4 -19.37 -6.11 -19.49
CA ALA A 4 -18.28 -5.27 -19.97
C ALA A 4 -17.04 -6.13 -20.31
N SER A 5 -16.36 -5.80 -21.41
CA SER A 5 -15.16 -6.53 -21.83
C SER A 5 -14.08 -6.47 -20.74
N SER A 6 -13.17 -7.44 -20.72
CA SER A 6 -12.07 -7.47 -19.74
C SER A 6 -11.19 -6.21 -19.79
N SER A 7 -11.03 -5.62 -20.97
CA SER A 7 -10.32 -4.37 -21.20
C SER A 7 -11.05 -3.19 -20.55
N ASP A 8 -12.37 -3.08 -20.76
CA ASP A 8 -13.18 -1.98 -20.21
C ASP A 8 -13.19 -2.00 -18.68
N ARG A 9 -13.26 -3.21 -18.10
CA ARG A 9 -13.23 -3.38 -16.65
C ARG A 9 -11.89 -2.98 -16.03
N ARG A 10 -10.78 -3.34 -16.68
CA ARG A 10 -9.45 -2.96 -16.22
C ARG A 10 -9.21 -1.45 -16.34
N GLY A 11 -9.70 -0.82 -17.41
CA GLY A 11 -9.71 0.63 -17.53
C GLY A 11 -10.50 1.30 -16.39
N ALA A 12 -11.70 0.80 -16.10
CA ALA A 12 -12.53 1.30 -14.99
C ALA A 12 -11.87 1.09 -13.62
N LEU A 13 -11.17 -0.03 -13.40
CA LEU A 13 -10.39 -0.27 -12.18
C LEU A 13 -9.32 0.81 -11.97
N PHE A 14 -8.52 1.08 -13.00
CA PHE A 14 -7.45 2.09 -12.89
C PHE A 14 -8.01 3.51 -12.76
N ALA A 15 -9.09 3.84 -13.47
CA ALA A 15 -9.76 5.14 -13.30
C ALA A 15 -10.30 5.32 -11.88
N TYR A 16 -10.88 4.28 -11.29
CA TYR A 16 -11.35 4.32 -9.90
C TYR A 16 -10.20 4.48 -8.91
N ILE A 17 -9.13 3.69 -9.05
CA ILE A 17 -7.92 3.84 -8.23
C ILE A 17 -7.37 5.25 -8.32
N ASP A 18 -7.23 5.78 -9.54
CA ASP A 18 -6.70 7.12 -9.78
C ASP A 18 -7.55 8.18 -9.07
N SER A 19 -8.88 8.06 -9.11
CA SER A 19 -9.79 8.97 -8.41
C SER A 19 -9.57 9.01 -6.90
N VAL A 20 -9.30 7.86 -6.27
CA VAL A 20 -9.03 7.78 -4.83
C VAL A 20 -7.63 8.27 -4.49
N LEU A 21 -6.63 7.92 -5.30
CA LEU A 21 -5.26 8.42 -5.16
C LEU A 21 -5.19 9.95 -5.30
N SER A 22 -6.10 10.56 -6.06
CA SER A 22 -6.20 12.01 -6.27
C SER A 22 -6.91 12.77 -5.14
N ILE A 23 -7.49 12.08 -4.15
CA ILE A 23 -8.13 12.77 -3.02
C ILE A 23 -7.06 13.61 -2.29
N PRO A 24 -7.28 14.93 -2.09
CA PRO A 24 -6.31 15.80 -1.45
C PRO A 24 -5.91 15.29 -0.05
N ALA A 25 -4.62 15.38 0.27
CA ALA A 25 -4.12 15.11 1.62
C ALA A 25 -4.47 16.27 2.59
N PRO A 26 -4.53 16.03 3.91
CA PRO A 26 -4.65 17.13 4.87
C PRO A 26 -3.43 18.05 4.77
N ALA A 27 -3.61 19.34 5.06
CA ALA A 27 -2.55 20.35 4.89
C ALA A 27 -1.22 20.00 5.60
N PRO A 28 -1.21 19.44 6.84
CA PRO A 28 0.03 18.98 7.48
C PRO A 28 0.77 17.90 6.68
N ALA A 29 0.04 16.92 6.14
CA ALA A 29 0.63 15.87 5.33
C ALA A 29 1.15 16.39 3.99
N ALA A 30 0.46 17.36 3.38
CA ALA A 30 0.93 18.02 2.16
C ALA A 30 2.23 18.81 2.40
N ALA A 31 2.37 19.49 3.55
CA ALA A 31 3.60 20.19 3.93
C ALA A 31 4.79 19.22 4.08
N LEU A 32 4.59 18.09 4.77
CA LEU A 32 5.61 17.04 4.87
C LEU A 32 5.95 16.42 3.50
N ALA A 33 4.95 16.21 2.63
CA ALA A 33 5.18 15.70 1.29
C ALA A 33 6.01 16.67 0.43
N ALA A 34 5.88 17.98 0.62
CA ALA A 34 6.73 18.98 -0.04
C ALA A 34 8.20 18.85 0.41
N VAL A 35 8.44 18.67 1.71
CA VAL A 35 9.79 18.42 2.25
C VAL A 35 10.38 17.12 1.68
N LEU A 36 9.59 16.05 1.62
CA LEU A 36 10.02 14.78 1.03
C LEU A 36 10.30 14.92 -0.47
N SER A 37 9.50 15.69 -1.20
CA SER A 37 9.69 15.92 -2.65
C SER A 37 10.96 16.72 -2.93
N ALA A 38 11.31 17.68 -2.07
CA ALA A 38 12.57 18.41 -2.16
C ALA A 38 13.77 17.51 -1.84
N ARG A 39 13.63 16.63 -0.84
CA ARG A 39 14.69 15.66 -0.47
C ARG A 39 14.89 14.57 -1.51
N TYR A 40 13.83 14.16 -2.20
CA TYR A 40 13.85 13.11 -3.22
C TYR A 40 13.26 13.61 -4.54
N PRO A 41 14.01 14.42 -5.32
CA PRO A 41 13.53 14.95 -6.58
C PRO A 41 13.08 13.85 -7.54
N GLY A 42 11.91 14.03 -8.15
CA GLY A 42 11.32 13.05 -9.08
C GLY A 42 10.70 11.83 -8.42
N ALA A 43 10.61 11.76 -7.08
CA ALA A 43 9.88 10.70 -6.39
C ALA A 43 8.37 10.93 -6.36
N ALA A 44 7.61 9.85 -6.29
CA ALA A 44 6.19 9.85 -5.97
C ALA A 44 5.99 9.61 -4.46
N ILE A 45 5.10 10.37 -3.82
CA ILE A 45 4.88 10.37 -2.37
C ILE A 45 3.46 9.91 -2.07
N PHE A 46 3.33 8.73 -1.46
CA PHE A 46 2.05 8.24 -0.97
C PHE A 46 1.90 8.49 0.52
N LEU A 47 0.74 8.99 0.94
CA LEU A 47 0.30 9.04 2.34
C LEU A 47 -0.59 7.84 2.63
N TYR A 48 -0.40 7.24 3.80
CA TYR A 48 -1.23 6.14 4.28
C TYR A 48 -1.55 6.24 5.78
N GLY A 49 -2.42 5.34 6.26
CA GLY A 49 -2.63 5.15 7.69
C GLY A 49 -3.52 6.21 8.34
N SER A 50 -3.38 6.39 9.66
CA SER A 50 -4.23 7.29 10.46
C SER A 50 -4.10 8.75 10.02
N GLY A 51 -2.94 9.16 9.49
CA GLY A 51 -2.73 10.49 8.92
C GLY A 51 -3.57 10.82 7.68
N ILE A 52 -4.34 9.87 7.13
CA ILE A 52 -5.35 10.14 6.10
C ILE A 52 -6.57 10.87 6.69
N SER A 53 -6.98 10.49 7.90
CA SER A 53 -8.27 10.89 8.47
C SER A 53 -8.14 12.00 9.52
N VAL A 54 -7.10 12.83 9.42
CA VAL A 54 -6.86 13.93 10.37
C VAL A 54 -8.11 14.80 10.50
N SER A 55 -8.70 14.82 11.69
CA SER A 55 -9.77 15.74 12.04
C SER A 55 -9.18 17.13 12.23
N ALA A 56 -9.94 18.17 11.85
CA ALA A 56 -9.55 19.56 12.11
C ALA A 56 -9.36 19.88 13.61
N SER A 57 -9.84 19.00 14.51
CA SER A 57 -9.72 19.12 15.96
C SER A 57 -8.48 18.45 16.56
N GLU A 58 -7.74 17.64 15.80
CA GLU A 58 -6.51 17.01 16.30
C GLU A 58 -5.31 17.92 16.09
N ASP A 59 -4.45 18.03 17.10
CA ASP A 59 -3.18 18.75 16.98
C ASP A 59 -2.28 18.02 15.95
N PRO A 60 -1.95 18.65 14.81
CA PRO A 60 -1.08 18.04 13.80
C PRO A 60 0.30 17.64 14.35
N ALA A 61 0.81 18.34 15.36
CA ALA A 61 2.10 18.03 15.98
C ALA A 61 2.06 16.71 16.77
N ALA A 62 0.89 16.30 17.26
CA ALA A 62 0.70 15.01 17.95
C ALA A 62 0.66 13.81 16.99
N ILE A 63 0.50 14.05 15.68
CA ILE A 63 0.33 13.02 14.67
C ILE A 63 1.68 12.63 14.07
N LEU A 64 1.93 11.33 13.99
CA LEU A 64 3.02 10.77 13.22
C LEU A 64 2.50 10.35 11.85
N PHE A 65 2.87 11.08 10.80
CA PHE A 65 2.42 10.80 9.44
C PHE A 65 3.24 9.66 8.82
N ASP A 66 2.57 8.75 8.11
CA ASP A 66 3.25 7.65 7.44
C ASP A 66 3.24 7.83 5.91
N PHE A 67 4.42 7.74 5.29
CA PHE A 67 4.58 7.86 3.84
C PHE A 67 5.29 6.67 3.19
N TYR A 68 5.02 6.47 1.91
CA TYR A 68 5.97 5.82 1.01
C TYR A 68 6.58 6.87 0.09
N VAL A 69 7.91 6.88 -0.02
CA VAL A 69 8.65 7.62 -1.04
C VAL A 69 9.05 6.61 -2.11
N ILE A 70 8.58 6.82 -3.34
CA ILE A 70 8.88 5.96 -4.48
C ILE A 70 9.78 6.75 -5.44
N ALA A 71 11.09 6.57 -5.28
CA ALA A 71 12.09 7.18 -6.16
C ALA A 71 12.13 6.49 -7.53
N PRO A 72 12.56 7.18 -8.61
CA PRO A 72 12.77 6.56 -9.92
C PRO A 72 13.66 5.30 -9.83
N ASP A 73 14.78 5.42 -9.12
CA ASP A 73 15.73 4.36 -8.81
C ASP A 73 16.41 4.62 -7.46
N TYR A 74 17.19 3.64 -6.98
CA TYR A 74 17.88 3.80 -5.69
C TYR A 74 19.17 4.61 -5.82
N GLU A 75 19.76 4.67 -7.01
CA GLU A 75 20.97 5.43 -7.32
C GLU A 75 20.77 6.92 -7.18
N SER A 76 19.61 7.43 -7.60
CA SER A 76 19.23 8.83 -7.48
C SER A 76 18.79 9.21 -6.07
N ALA A 77 18.32 8.24 -5.27
CA ALA A 77 17.74 8.49 -3.95
C ALA A 77 18.70 8.25 -2.78
N ILE A 78 19.70 7.40 -2.95
CA ILE A 78 20.59 6.96 -1.86
C ILE A 78 22.04 7.08 -2.33
N GLY A 79 22.76 8.07 -1.79
CA GLY A 79 24.18 8.27 -2.12
C GLY A 79 25.06 7.10 -1.68
N ASN A 80 24.80 6.55 -0.49
CA ASN A 80 25.60 5.49 0.11
C ASN A 80 25.40 4.14 -0.62
N ARG A 81 26.49 3.49 -1.06
CA ARG A 81 26.45 2.21 -1.80
C ARG A 81 25.99 1.03 -0.94
N ALA A 82 26.40 0.98 0.32
CA ALA A 82 26.01 -0.08 1.24
C ALA A 82 24.52 0.03 1.57
N GLU A 83 24.03 1.25 1.78
CA GLU A 83 22.61 1.52 2.00
C GLU A 83 21.76 1.17 0.77
N ARG A 84 22.24 1.43 -0.44
CA ARG A 84 21.59 0.96 -1.68
C ARG A 84 21.50 -0.56 -1.76
N PHE A 85 22.56 -1.26 -1.37
CA PHE A 85 22.55 -2.72 -1.33
C PHE A 85 21.55 -3.23 -0.29
N ALA A 86 21.55 -2.66 0.91
CA ALA A 86 20.58 -2.97 1.96
C ALA A 86 19.14 -2.70 1.50
N ALA A 87 18.87 -1.55 0.87
CA ALA A 87 17.55 -1.21 0.33
C ALA A 87 17.08 -2.19 -0.75
N ARG A 88 17.99 -2.82 -1.50
CA ARG A 88 17.64 -3.87 -2.48
C ARG A 88 17.41 -5.23 -1.84
N ALA A 89 18.19 -5.58 -0.84
CA ALA A 89 18.15 -6.88 -0.17
C ALA A 89 17.03 -6.98 0.87
N LEU A 90 16.82 -5.92 1.67
CA LEU A 90 15.95 -5.90 2.86
C LEU A 90 14.97 -4.72 2.84
N ALA A 91 14.38 -4.41 1.69
CA ALA A 91 13.34 -3.38 1.61
C ALA A 91 12.14 -3.68 2.54
N PRO A 92 11.47 -2.64 3.08
CA PRO A 92 11.77 -1.21 2.93
C PRO A 92 12.69 -0.70 4.05
N ASN A 93 13.57 0.26 3.72
CA ASN A 93 14.20 1.08 4.75
C ASN A 93 13.18 2.12 5.21
N VAL A 94 12.94 2.19 6.52
CA VAL A 94 12.03 3.17 7.13
C VAL A 94 12.85 4.25 7.82
N TYR A 95 12.59 5.49 7.46
CA TYR A 95 13.29 6.66 7.99
C TYR A 95 12.33 7.52 8.79
N TYR A 96 12.89 8.30 9.70
CA TYR A 96 12.18 9.34 10.43
C TYR A 96 12.46 10.70 9.79
N LEU A 97 11.44 11.56 9.77
CA LEU A 97 11.52 12.95 9.35
C LEU A 97 10.86 13.80 10.43
N GLU A 98 11.54 14.86 10.82
CA GLU A 98 10.98 15.96 11.59
C GLU A 98 11.26 17.24 10.81
N ALA A 99 10.24 18.08 10.67
CA ALA A 99 10.34 19.30 9.86
C ALA A 99 9.54 20.43 10.51
N GLU A 100 10.18 21.60 10.62
CA GLU A 100 9.49 22.84 10.93
C GLU A 100 8.69 23.30 9.71
N THR A 101 7.39 23.51 9.90
CA THR A 101 6.47 23.95 8.85
C THR A 101 5.68 25.17 9.32
N PRO A 102 4.98 25.89 8.42
CA PRO A 102 4.06 26.95 8.83
C PRO A 102 2.94 26.47 9.77
N LEU A 103 2.72 25.15 9.88
CA LEU A 103 1.73 24.51 10.75
C LEU A 103 2.34 23.98 12.05
N GLY A 104 3.59 24.33 12.35
CA GLY A 104 4.37 23.84 13.49
C GLY A 104 5.34 22.72 13.14
N SER A 105 5.92 22.14 14.18
CA SER A 105 6.85 21.01 14.06
C SER A 105 6.08 19.73 13.77
N LEU A 106 6.28 19.19 12.56
CA LEU A 106 5.57 18.00 12.08
C LEU A 106 6.52 16.81 11.95
N ARG A 107 5.98 15.61 12.21
CA ARG A 107 6.77 14.38 12.26
C ARG A 107 6.22 13.34 11.29
N ALA A 108 7.12 12.61 10.65
CA ALA A 108 6.77 11.55 9.73
C ALA A 108 7.68 10.33 9.86
N LYS A 109 7.14 9.16 9.56
CA LYS A 109 7.91 8.00 9.13
C LYS A 109 7.70 7.78 7.65
N TYR A 110 8.73 7.38 6.93
CA TYR A 110 8.59 7.08 5.52
C TYR A 110 9.44 5.88 5.09
N ALA A 111 8.83 5.02 4.28
CA ALA A 111 9.50 3.90 3.64
C ALA A 111 9.98 4.30 2.24
N LEU A 112 11.27 4.14 1.96
CA LEU A 112 11.86 4.45 0.64
C LEU A 112 11.90 3.19 -0.23
N LEU A 113 11.31 3.29 -1.43
CA LEU A 113 11.38 2.27 -2.48
C LEU A 113 11.80 2.91 -3.80
N SER A 114 12.32 2.12 -4.72
CA SER A 114 12.40 2.51 -6.13
C SER A 114 11.17 2.03 -6.89
N VAL A 115 10.85 2.64 -8.04
CA VAL A 115 9.73 2.19 -8.87
C VAL A 115 9.86 0.71 -9.28
N PRO A 116 11.03 0.21 -9.76
CA PRO A 116 11.17 -1.21 -10.09
C PRO A 116 10.98 -2.13 -8.88
N ALA A 117 11.41 -1.69 -7.69
CA ALA A 117 11.19 -2.45 -6.46
C ALA A 117 9.71 -2.53 -6.12
N LEU A 118 8.99 -1.40 -6.15
CA LEU A 118 7.54 -1.36 -5.91
C LEU A 118 6.80 -2.29 -6.88
N GLU A 119 7.01 -2.13 -8.19
CA GLU A 119 6.35 -2.93 -9.24
C GLU A 119 6.62 -4.44 -9.09
N ARG A 120 7.80 -4.81 -8.58
CA ARG A 120 8.09 -6.19 -8.19
C ARG A 120 7.28 -6.60 -6.98
N PHE A 121 7.39 -5.85 -5.88
CA PHE A 121 6.82 -6.18 -4.58
C PHE A 121 5.30 -6.25 -4.55
N VAL A 122 4.61 -5.48 -5.39
CA VAL A 122 3.15 -5.53 -5.49
C VAL A 122 2.63 -6.57 -6.47
N SER A 123 3.50 -7.20 -7.25
CA SER A 123 3.11 -8.17 -8.27
C SER A 123 3.03 -9.60 -7.73
N ARG A 124 2.40 -10.48 -8.51
CA ARG A 124 2.32 -11.92 -8.21
C ARG A 124 3.68 -12.63 -8.10
N ARG A 125 4.78 -11.99 -8.54
CA ARG A 125 6.16 -12.48 -8.43
C ARG A 125 6.66 -12.47 -7.00
N THR A 126 6.14 -11.59 -6.15
CA THR A 126 6.53 -11.53 -4.74
C THR A 126 5.66 -12.46 -3.91
N PHE A 127 6.33 -13.31 -3.13
CA PHE A 127 5.64 -14.27 -2.27
C PHE A 127 5.11 -13.61 -1.00
N HIS A 128 5.92 -12.79 -0.33
CA HIS A 128 5.58 -12.08 0.89
C HIS A 128 4.40 -11.11 0.73
N SER A 129 3.50 -11.03 1.72
CA SER A 129 2.24 -10.28 1.60
C SER A 129 2.33 -8.79 1.84
N TYR A 130 3.34 -8.33 2.59
CA TYR A 130 3.44 -6.96 3.09
C TYR A 130 3.09 -5.86 2.08
N PHE A 131 3.77 -5.82 0.92
CA PHE A 131 3.62 -4.68 0.01
C PHE A 131 2.30 -4.71 -0.75
N TRP A 132 1.92 -5.83 -1.38
CA TRP A 132 0.64 -5.87 -2.08
C TRP A 132 -0.55 -5.80 -1.12
N ALA A 133 -0.45 -6.30 0.10
CA ALA A 133 -1.50 -6.14 1.11
C ALA A 133 -1.62 -4.68 1.57
N ARG A 134 -0.50 -3.96 1.69
CA ARG A 134 -0.52 -2.54 2.05
C ARG A 134 -1.01 -1.65 0.91
N PHE A 135 -0.48 -1.83 -0.30
CA PHE A 135 -0.85 -1.01 -1.46
C PHE A 135 -2.25 -1.32 -2.02
N ALA A 136 -2.90 -2.40 -1.61
CA ALA A 136 -4.31 -2.66 -1.90
C ALA A 136 -5.27 -1.84 -0.99
N GLN A 137 -4.78 -1.33 0.15
CA GLN A 137 -5.57 -0.47 1.03
C GLN A 137 -5.64 0.95 0.46
N PRO A 138 -6.63 1.76 0.85
CA PRO A 138 -6.76 3.11 0.34
C PRO A 138 -5.59 3.98 0.81
N MET A 139 -5.04 4.76 -0.13
CA MET A 139 -3.89 5.65 0.05
C MET A 139 -4.16 6.95 -0.72
N ARG A 140 -3.40 8.01 -0.42
CA ARG A 140 -3.40 9.24 -1.20
C ARG A 140 -2.06 9.41 -1.89
N LEU A 141 -2.04 9.76 -3.17
CA LEU A 141 -0.82 10.10 -3.88
C LEU A 141 -0.63 11.61 -3.82
N VAL A 142 0.08 12.06 -2.79
CA VAL A 142 0.16 13.47 -2.37
C VAL A 142 1.02 14.30 -3.32
N ALA A 143 2.10 13.72 -3.82
CA ALA A 143 2.96 14.33 -4.84
C ALA A 143 3.38 13.24 -5.84
N CYS A 144 3.34 13.53 -7.13
CA CYS A 144 3.76 12.59 -8.15
C CYS A 144 4.12 13.32 -9.45
N PRO A 145 5.31 13.09 -10.02
CA PRO A 145 5.61 13.52 -11.37
C PRO A 145 4.62 12.91 -12.36
N ALA A 146 4.21 13.69 -13.37
CA ALA A 146 3.28 13.22 -14.40
C ALA A 146 3.75 11.93 -15.08
N SER A 147 5.07 11.78 -15.30
CA SER A 147 5.69 10.59 -15.87
C SER A 147 5.55 9.32 -15.03
N LEU A 148 5.34 9.44 -13.72
CA LEU A 148 5.19 8.31 -12.81
C LEU A 148 3.73 7.98 -12.50
N ARG A 149 2.77 8.88 -12.77
CA ARG A 149 1.37 8.71 -12.38
C ARG A 149 0.77 7.39 -12.84
N ALA A 150 0.90 7.07 -14.13
CA ALA A 150 0.39 5.81 -14.69
C ALA A 150 1.02 4.57 -14.05
N ARG A 151 2.33 4.62 -13.73
CA ARG A 151 3.04 3.52 -13.06
C ARG A 151 2.58 3.36 -11.61
N MET A 152 2.33 4.46 -10.90
CA MET A 152 1.85 4.45 -9.52
C MET A 152 0.43 3.87 -9.44
N THR A 153 -0.48 4.33 -10.29
CA THR A 153 -1.84 3.79 -10.42
C THR A 153 -1.81 2.31 -10.83
N GLY A 154 -0.95 1.95 -11.78
CA GLY A 154 -0.73 0.56 -12.20
C GLY A 154 -0.21 -0.34 -11.08
N ALA A 155 0.72 0.15 -10.25
CA ALA A 155 1.26 -0.58 -9.10
C ALA A 155 0.18 -0.84 -8.03
N VAL A 156 -0.66 0.14 -7.74
CA VAL A 156 -1.81 -0.02 -6.81
C VAL A 156 -2.82 -1.02 -7.37
N GLY A 157 -3.11 -0.98 -8.67
CA GLY A 157 -4.00 -1.99 -9.27
C GLY A 157 -3.40 -3.40 -9.26
N ALA A 158 -2.10 -3.54 -9.54
CA ALA A 158 -1.40 -4.82 -9.43
C ALA A 158 -1.41 -5.35 -7.97
N ALA A 159 -1.27 -4.46 -6.99
CA ALA A 159 -1.42 -4.79 -5.57
C ALA A 159 -2.83 -5.32 -5.28
N ALA A 160 -3.88 -4.62 -5.72
CA ALA A 160 -5.27 -5.03 -5.54
C ALA A 160 -5.57 -6.39 -6.19
N GLU A 161 -5.16 -6.59 -7.44
CA GLU A 161 -5.33 -7.87 -8.16
C GLU A 161 -4.56 -9.02 -7.48
N THR A 162 -3.37 -8.75 -6.96
CA THR A 162 -2.57 -9.75 -6.25
C THR A 162 -3.20 -10.07 -4.89
N PHE A 163 -3.55 -9.05 -4.11
CA PHE A 163 -4.19 -9.18 -2.80
C PHE A 163 -5.46 -10.02 -2.86
N LEU A 164 -6.39 -9.63 -3.73
CA LEU A 164 -7.68 -10.29 -3.88
C LEU A 164 -7.54 -11.67 -4.53
N GLY A 165 -6.70 -11.80 -5.56
CA GLY A 165 -6.47 -13.07 -6.24
C GLY A 165 -5.80 -14.12 -5.33
N ARG A 166 -4.86 -13.72 -4.46
CA ARG A 166 -4.24 -14.63 -3.48
C ARG A 166 -5.19 -15.03 -2.36
N ALA A 167 -6.16 -14.18 -2.03
CA ALA A 167 -7.13 -14.43 -0.97
C ALA A 167 -8.40 -15.14 -1.45
N ARG A 168 -8.71 -15.15 -2.76
CA ARG A 168 -9.97 -15.70 -3.29
C ARG A 168 -10.29 -17.11 -2.78
N GLY A 169 -9.29 -18.00 -2.74
CA GLY A 169 -9.46 -19.36 -2.23
C GLY A 169 -9.56 -19.49 -0.71
N LEU A 170 -9.26 -18.44 0.06
CA LEU A 170 -9.46 -18.45 1.52
C LEU A 170 -10.93 -18.26 1.92
N ALA A 171 -11.76 -17.70 1.03
CA ALA A 171 -13.20 -17.53 1.23
C ALA A 171 -13.99 -18.10 0.03
N PRO A 172 -14.05 -19.43 -0.11
CA PRO A 172 -14.81 -20.09 -1.19
C PRO A 172 -16.29 -19.71 -1.13
N GLY A 173 -16.88 -19.31 -2.25
CA GLY A 173 -18.28 -18.86 -2.30
C GLY A 173 -18.56 -17.52 -1.58
N GLY A 174 -17.59 -16.98 -0.85
CA GLY A 174 -17.71 -15.71 -0.15
C GLY A 174 -17.81 -14.52 -1.09
N ASP A 175 -18.50 -13.48 -0.61
CA ASP A 175 -18.62 -12.17 -1.25
C ASP A 175 -17.34 -11.33 -1.11
N TRP A 176 -17.39 -10.09 -1.59
CA TRP A 176 -16.26 -9.16 -1.51
C TRP A 176 -15.77 -8.96 -0.06
N ARG A 177 -16.68 -8.91 0.92
CA ARG A 177 -16.35 -8.64 2.33
C ARG A 177 -15.64 -9.85 2.94
N ALA A 178 -16.14 -11.05 2.69
CA ALA A 178 -15.52 -12.29 3.15
C ALA A 178 -14.10 -12.47 2.57
N VAL A 179 -13.91 -12.21 1.27
CA VAL A 179 -12.59 -12.30 0.63
C VAL A 179 -11.63 -11.25 1.20
N TRP A 180 -12.09 -10.01 1.40
CA TRP A 180 -11.25 -8.95 1.96
C TRP A 180 -10.85 -9.21 3.41
N LEU A 181 -11.79 -9.62 4.26
CA LEU A 181 -11.50 -10.01 5.65
C LEU A 181 -10.52 -11.16 5.71
N ALA A 182 -10.70 -12.19 4.88
CA ALA A 182 -9.77 -13.31 4.80
C ALA A 182 -8.36 -12.86 4.39
N ALA A 183 -8.26 -11.94 3.42
CA ALA A 183 -7.01 -11.36 2.96
C ALA A 183 -6.29 -10.55 4.05
N MET A 184 -7.00 -9.65 4.72
CA MET A 184 -6.47 -8.81 5.82
C MET A 184 -5.98 -9.69 6.97
N ASN A 185 -6.81 -10.62 7.44
CA ASN A 185 -6.47 -11.50 8.55
C ASN A 185 -5.27 -12.40 8.21
N ALA A 186 -5.18 -12.89 6.96
CA ALA A 186 -4.04 -13.70 6.54
C ALA A 186 -2.75 -12.86 6.42
N SER A 187 -2.84 -11.61 6.00
CA SER A 187 -1.70 -10.68 5.92
C SER A 187 -1.18 -10.31 7.31
N TYR A 188 -2.06 -10.01 8.26
CA TYR A 188 -1.67 -9.70 9.65
C TYR A 188 -0.99 -10.87 10.35
N ARG A 189 -1.52 -12.09 10.18
CA ARG A 189 -0.85 -13.29 10.68
C ARG A 189 0.53 -13.46 10.07
N ALA A 190 0.68 -13.16 8.78
CA ALA A 190 1.96 -13.33 8.12
C ALA A 190 3.02 -12.35 8.60
N GLU A 191 2.63 -11.14 8.96
CA GLU A 191 3.55 -10.10 9.42
C GLU A 191 3.82 -10.15 10.94
N LEU A 192 3.28 -11.13 11.66
CA LEU A 192 3.29 -11.21 13.13
C LEU A 192 2.79 -9.92 13.81
N ARG A 193 1.85 -9.21 13.19
CA ARG A 193 1.26 -8.03 13.82
C ARG A 193 0.32 -8.48 14.94
N ALA A 194 0.63 -8.10 16.18
CA ALA A 194 -0.26 -8.22 17.32
C ALA A 194 -1.41 -7.19 17.20
N GLU A 195 -2.27 -7.33 16.20
CA GLU A 195 -3.49 -6.54 16.12
C GLU A 195 -4.64 -7.34 16.75
N GLY A 196 -5.34 -6.73 17.71
CA GLY A 196 -6.50 -7.34 18.38
C GLY A 196 -7.59 -7.74 17.38
N GLY A 197 -8.32 -8.82 17.69
CA GLY A 197 -9.47 -9.27 16.91
C GLY A 197 -10.45 -8.11 16.66
N GLY A 198 -10.83 -7.88 15.41
CA GLY A 198 -11.78 -6.83 15.02
C GLY A 198 -11.17 -5.57 14.37
N ARG A 199 -9.85 -5.41 14.32
CA ARG A 199 -9.23 -4.25 13.62
C ARG A 199 -9.46 -4.28 12.11
N ALA A 200 -9.42 -5.45 11.48
CA ALA A 200 -9.70 -5.60 10.05
C ALA A 200 -11.14 -5.18 9.71
N GLU A 201 -12.11 -5.51 10.56
CA GLU A 201 -13.52 -5.15 10.37
C GLU A 201 -13.72 -3.64 10.47
N LYS A 202 -13.19 -3.02 11.53
CA LYS A 202 -13.23 -1.56 11.71
C LYS A 202 -12.59 -0.81 10.55
N LEU A 203 -11.48 -1.32 10.00
CA LEU A 203 -10.83 -0.73 8.84
C LEU A 203 -11.67 -0.83 7.57
N ILE A 204 -12.26 -1.99 7.29
CA ILE A 204 -13.15 -2.15 6.14
C ILE A 204 -14.32 -1.17 6.21
N ASP A 205 -14.93 -1.03 7.39
CA ASP A 205 -16.06 -0.13 7.57
C ASP A 205 -15.65 1.35 7.37
N ALA A 206 -14.42 1.70 7.78
CA ALA A 206 -13.85 3.04 7.53
C ALA A 206 -13.44 3.30 6.07
N TYR A 207 -13.26 2.26 5.24
CA TYR A 207 -12.86 2.39 3.84
C TYR A 207 -14.02 2.70 2.88
N GLY A 208 -15.26 2.70 3.37
CA GLY A 208 -16.44 2.94 2.55
C GLY A 208 -16.53 1.98 1.36
N GLU A 209 -16.75 2.52 0.16
CA GLU A 209 -16.93 1.74 -1.06
C GLU A 209 -15.62 1.18 -1.66
N TRP A 210 -14.44 1.57 -1.14
CA TRP A 210 -13.14 1.16 -1.69
C TRP A 210 -12.99 -0.36 -1.85
N PRO A 211 -13.19 -1.18 -0.80
CA PRO A 211 -12.99 -2.63 -0.89
C PRO A 211 -13.92 -3.29 -1.90
N ARG A 212 -15.20 -2.90 -1.88
CA ARG A 212 -16.24 -3.44 -2.76
C ARG A 212 -15.94 -3.10 -4.22
N ARG A 213 -15.68 -1.82 -4.52
CA ARG A 213 -15.40 -1.36 -5.89
C ARG A 213 -14.13 -1.99 -6.46
N LEU A 214 -13.08 -2.12 -5.66
CA LEU A 214 -11.88 -2.87 -6.08
C LEU A 214 -12.20 -4.34 -6.38
N TYR A 215 -12.99 -5.01 -5.53
CA TYR A 215 -13.37 -6.40 -5.76
C TYR A 215 -14.17 -6.59 -7.04
N ASP A 216 -15.21 -5.78 -7.25
CA ASP A 216 -16.10 -5.88 -8.41
C ASP A 216 -15.34 -5.60 -9.72
N LEU A 217 -14.46 -4.59 -9.72
CA LEU A 217 -13.67 -4.21 -10.89
C LEU A 217 -12.49 -5.15 -11.14
N ALA A 218 -11.80 -5.61 -10.11
CA ALA A 218 -10.69 -6.57 -10.27
C ALA A 218 -11.17 -7.99 -10.63
N ALA A 219 -12.41 -8.34 -10.26
CA ALA A 219 -13.04 -9.64 -10.50
C ALA A 219 -12.07 -10.80 -10.19
N PRO A 220 -11.63 -10.93 -8.92
CA PRO A 220 -10.44 -11.68 -8.59
C PRO A 220 -10.60 -13.18 -8.86
N GLN A 221 -9.67 -13.69 -9.66
CA GLN A 221 -9.48 -15.12 -9.85
C GLN A 221 -8.23 -15.58 -9.09
N GLY A 222 -8.35 -16.74 -8.45
CA GLY A 222 -7.33 -17.24 -7.54
C GLY A 222 -7.26 -18.75 -7.48
N PRO A 223 -6.25 -19.29 -6.77
CA PRO A 223 -6.11 -20.73 -6.58
C PRO A 223 -7.29 -21.28 -5.78
N GLY A 224 -7.61 -22.56 -6.01
CA GLY A 224 -8.59 -23.28 -5.18
C GLY A 224 -8.18 -23.31 -3.70
N GLU A 225 -9.17 -23.59 -2.84
CA GLU A 225 -9.09 -23.47 -1.37
C GLU A 225 -7.84 -24.11 -0.75
N ARG A 226 -7.56 -25.38 -1.08
CA ARG A 226 -6.42 -26.12 -0.54
C ARG A 226 -5.08 -25.43 -0.84
N ARG A 227 -4.89 -25.00 -2.09
CA ARG A 227 -3.65 -24.33 -2.54
C ARG A 227 -3.53 -22.94 -1.94
N ALA A 228 -4.64 -22.21 -1.79
CA ALA A 228 -4.65 -20.91 -1.12
C ALA A 228 -4.21 -21.05 0.35
N ARG A 229 -4.84 -21.95 1.11
CA ARG A 229 -4.51 -22.20 2.52
C ARG A 229 -3.06 -22.60 2.72
N LEU A 230 -2.54 -23.52 1.92
CA LEU A 230 -1.14 -23.93 1.98
C LEU A 230 -0.19 -22.75 1.74
N ALA A 231 -0.43 -21.99 0.67
CA ALA A 231 0.41 -20.84 0.34
C ALA A 231 0.40 -19.77 1.43
N TRP A 232 -0.74 -19.52 2.07
CA TRP A 232 -0.83 -18.56 3.18
C TRP A 232 -0.21 -19.05 4.49
N ARG A 233 -0.23 -20.36 4.75
CA ARG A 233 0.55 -20.95 5.86
C ARG A 233 2.05 -20.74 5.65
N LEU A 234 2.54 -21.01 4.44
CA LEU A 234 3.94 -20.80 4.09
C LEU A 234 4.35 -19.32 4.19
N ARG A 235 3.49 -18.39 3.76
CA ARG A 235 3.71 -16.94 3.97
C ARG A 235 3.84 -16.57 5.45
N ALA A 236 3.04 -17.20 6.32
CA ALA A 236 3.10 -16.89 7.73
C ALA A 236 4.39 -17.36 8.41
N VAL A 237 4.94 -18.48 7.96
CA VAL A 237 6.26 -18.94 8.40
C VAL A 237 7.36 -18.00 7.90
N GLU A 238 7.34 -17.65 6.61
CA GLU A 238 8.34 -16.74 6.01
C GLU A 238 8.33 -15.36 6.66
N GLY A 239 7.15 -14.77 6.86
CA GLY A 239 7.02 -13.46 7.47
C GLY A 239 7.48 -13.44 8.94
N GLY A 240 7.33 -14.56 9.66
CA GLY A 240 7.92 -14.73 10.98
C GLY A 240 9.45 -14.63 10.98
N PHE A 241 10.12 -15.25 9.99
CA PHE A 241 11.58 -15.12 9.84
C PHE A 241 12.00 -13.69 9.46
N LEU A 242 11.25 -13.05 8.54
CA LEU A 242 11.56 -11.69 8.10
C LEU A 242 11.34 -10.63 9.20
N SER A 243 10.40 -10.85 10.10
CA SER A 243 10.20 -9.96 11.27
C SER A 243 11.32 -10.06 12.31
N VAL A 244 12.11 -11.15 12.31
CA VAL A 244 13.32 -11.29 13.16
C VAL A 244 14.57 -10.72 12.47
N ALA A 245 14.61 -10.78 11.15
CA ALA A 245 15.76 -10.34 10.35
C ALA A 245 15.79 -8.82 10.06
N ARG A 246 14.71 -8.10 10.35
CA ARG A 246 14.56 -6.64 10.18
C ARG A 246 14.58 -5.93 11.51
#